data_AF-A0A3B8VJI4-F1
#
_entry.id   AF-A0A3B8VJI4-F1
#
_cell.length_a   1.000
_cell.length_b   1.000
_cell.length_c   1.000
_cell.angle_alpha   90.00
_cell.angle_beta   90.00
_cell.angle_gamma   90.00
#
_symmetry.space_group_name_H-M   'P 1'
#
loop_
_entity.id
_entity.type
_entity.pdbx_description
1 polymer ?
#
loop_
_entity_poly.entity_id
_entity_poly.type
_entity_poly.pdbx_seq_one_letter_code
_entity_poly.pdbx_strand_id
1 'polypeptide(L)'
;DKGIPTPTVGLENPSDPSRNLVIDLGDEGKRYGLNSSNVPTTNTSNVTTNYDTHATTSIVSATLNNSDIKGPLTRTDEKIFRHKPSGLNSGTHTVAVTAKDSAGNQKSFSASFTLSNQAPVVEAGPNVTMNEGTNLTLTQSTFIDPNTSDTHTAIVDWGDGTTSTA
;
A
#
# COMPACT_ATOMS: atom_id res chain seq x y z
N ASP A 1 31.55 -3.66 9.16
CA ASP A 1 30.23 -3.02 9.10
C ASP A 1 29.99 -2.58 7.66
N LYS A 2 28.94 -3.08 7.00
CA LYS A 2 28.62 -2.73 5.60
C LYS A 2 27.80 -1.44 5.49
N GLY A 3 27.42 -0.84 6.63
CA GLY A 3 26.67 0.41 6.70
C GLY A 3 25.20 0.26 6.31
N ILE A 4 24.43 1.32 6.54
CA ILE A 4 22.98 1.34 6.33
C ILE A 4 22.66 1.23 4.82
N PRO A 5 22.02 0.13 4.37
CA PRO A 5 21.59 -0.03 2.98
C PRO A 5 20.54 1.01 2.59
N THR A 6 20.45 1.32 1.29
CA THR A 6 19.40 2.19 0.76
C THR A 6 18.06 1.44 0.77
N PRO A 7 17.03 1.91 1.49
CA PRO A 7 15.72 1.27 1.47
C PRO A 7 15.06 1.37 0.12
N THR A 8 14.25 0.36 -0.18
CA THR A 8 13.18 0.46 -1.17
C THR A 8 11.90 0.93 -0.50
N VAL A 9 11.13 1.77 -1.19
CA VAL A 9 9.86 2.31 -0.70
C VAL A 9 8.81 2.09 -1.78
N GLY A 10 7.66 1.54 -1.40
CA GLY A 10 6.57 1.27 -2.34
C GLY A 10 5.22 1.18 -1.66
N LEU A 11 4.15 1.29 -2.45
CA LEU A 11 2.80 0.92 -2.05
C LEU A 11 2.53 -0.51 -2.50
N GLU A 12 1.84 -1.32 -1.68
CA GLU A 12 1.38 -2.64 -2.13
C GLU A 12 0.34 -2.57 -3.27
N ASN A 13 -0.28 -1.40 -3.45
CA ASN A 13 -1.03 -1.05 -4.65
C ASN A 13 -0.99 0.49 -4.84
N PRO A 14 -0.36 1.02 -5.90
CA PRO A 14 -0.25 2.45 -6.13
C PRO A 14 -1.59 3.16 -6.42
N SER A 15 -2.66 2.42 -6.72
CA SER A 15 -3.99 2.99 -6.98
C SER A 15 -4.95 2.99 -5.78
N ASP A 16 -4.54 2.43 -4.62
CA ASP A 16 -5.40 2.30 -3.44
C ASP A 16 -4.70 2.89 -2.19
N PRO A 17 -5.12 4.08 -1.70
CA PRO A 17 -4.48 4.74 -0.56
C PRO A 17 -4.72 4.01 0.76
N SER A 18 -5.64 3.04 0.77
CA SER A 18 -5.94 2.20 1.92
C SER A 18 -4.93 1.05 2.07
N ARG A 19 -3.97 0.88 1.15
CA ARG A 19 -2.93 -0.15 1.25
C ARG A 19 -1.70 0.37 1.99
N ASN A 20 -0.86 -0.57 2.42
CA ASN A 20 0.28 -0.26 3.24
C ASN A 20 1.38 0.39 2.38
N LEU A 21 1.89 1.54 2.83
CA LEU A 21 3.22 2.03 2.52
C LEU A 21 4.23 1.06 3.12
N VAL A 22 5.04 0.45 2.27
CA VAL A 22 6.08 -0.49 2.63
C VAL A 22 7.43 0.19 2.47
N ILE A 23 8.21 0.23 3.54
CA ILE A 23 9.62 0.59 3.48
C ILE A 23 10.40 -0.66 3.85
N ASP A 24 11.20 -1.15 2.91
CA ASP A 24 12.07 -2.31 3.09
C ASP A 24 13.52 -1.83 3.03
N LEU A 25 14.23 -1.90 4.16
CA LEU A 25 15.65 -1.51 4.22
C LEU A 25 16.56 -2.51 3.50
N GLY A 26 16.03 -3.64 3.01
CA GLY A 26 16.79 -4.67 2.34
C GLY A 26 17.67 -5.48 3.29
N ASP A 27 18.04 -6.66 2.82
CA ASP A 27 19.09 -7.45 3.44
C ASP A 27 20.47 -6.92 2.99
N GLU A 28 21.39 -6.70 3.93
CA GLU A 28 22.73 -6.14 3.69
C GLU A 28 23.77 -7.17 3.22
N GLY A 29 23.33 -8.42 3.05
CA GLY A 29 24.05 -9.46 2.33
C GLY A 29 23.52 -10.84 2.67
N LYS A 30 23.41 -11.68 1.64
CA LYS A 30 23.05 -13.11 1.66
C LYS A 30 22.94 -13.69 3.08
N ARG A 31 21.71 -13.91 3.55
CA ARG A 31 21.34 -14.76 4.70
C ARG A 31 22.10 -16.08 4.61
N TYR A 32 23.25 -16.21 5.23
CA TYR A 32 23.98 -17.47 5.27
C TYR A 32 23.64 -18.17 6.57
N GLY A 33 22.95 -19.29 6.46
CA GLY A 33 22.77 -20.23 7.56
C GLY A 33 23.28 -21.60 7.16
N LEU A 34 23.30 -22.53 8.11
CA LEU A 34 23.47 -23.93 7.80
C LEU A 34 22.09 -24.61 7.73
N ASN A 35 21.93 -25.53 6.79
CA ASN A 35 20.78 -26.44 6.78
C ASN A 35 20.96 -27.57 7.80
N SER A 36 19.97 -28.45 7.91
CA SER A 36 19.97 -29.60 8.83
C SER A 36 21.10 -30.61 8.56
N SER A 37 21.80 -30.49 7.43
CA SER A 37 22.98 -31.27 7.06
C SER A 37 24.28 -30.49 7.21
N ASN A 38 24.26 -29.35 7.92
CA ASN A 38 25.41 -28.46 8.09
C ASN A 38 25.99 -27.91 6.77
N VAL A 39 25.17 -27.78 5.72
CA VAL A 39 25.56 -27.19 4.44
C VAL A 39 25.15 -25.71 4.39
N PRO A 40 26.04 -24.79 3.96
CA PRO A 40 25.69 -23.39 3.77
C PRO A 40 24.52 -23.21 2.80
N THR A 41 23.51 -22.45 3.22
CA THR A 41 22.30 -22.19 2.43
C THR A 41 21.88 -20.73 2.57
N THR A 42 21.28 -20.19 1.51
CA THR A 42 20.58 -18.89 1.50
C THR A 42 19.06 -19.02 1.45
N ASN A 43 18.54 -20.25 1.44
CA ASN A 43 17.11 -20.52 1.51
C ASN A 43 16.66 -20.53 2.98
N THR A 44 15.86 -19.53 3.34
CA THR A 44 15.46 -19.17 4.71
C THR A 44 14.52 -20.19 5.33
N SER A 45 13.74 -20.90 4.52
CA SER A 45 12.89 -22.01 4.97
C SER A 45 13.70 -23.22 5.46
N ASN A 46 14.99 -23.29 5.13
CA ASN A 46 15.84 -24.46 5.38
C ASN A 46 17.02 -24.18 6.34
N VAL A 47 17.10 -22.99 6.94
CA VAL A 47 18.17 -22.63 7.89
C VAL A 47 17.81 -23.15 9.29
N THR A 48 18.69 -23.95 9.89
CA THR A 48 18.56 -24.45 11.29
C THR A 48 19.52 -23.77 12.25
N THR A 49 20.63 -23.24 11.77
CA THR A 49 21.53 -22.34 12.52
C THR A 49 21.78 -21.09 11.70
N ASN A 50 21.30 -19.97 12.21
CA ASN A 50 21.46 -18.68 11.58
C ASN A 50 22.80 -18.06 12.01
N TYR A 51 23.72 -17.85 11.06
CA TYR A 51 24.99 -17.15 11.29
C TYR A 51 24.89 -15.67 10.93
N ASP A 52 23.69 -15.19 10.62
CA ASP A 52 23.42 -13.78 10.44
C ASP A 52 23.60 -13.04 11.78
N THR A 53 24.76 -12.41 11.91
CA THR A 53 25.12 -11.52 13.02
C THR A 53 25.07 -10.05 12.56
N HIS A 54 24.40 -9.74 11.46
CA HIS A 54 24.46 -8.39 10.89
C HIS A 54 23.63 -7.39 11.70
N ALA A 55 24.21 -6.21 11.84
CA ALA A 55 23.70 -5.07 12.57
C ALA A 55 22.22 -4.83 12.27
N THR A 56 21.35 -5.00 13.28
CA THR A 56 19.92 -4.76 13.15
C THR A 56 19.66 -3.28 12.83
N THR A 57 19.57 -2.94 11.55
CA THR A 57 19.15 -1.60 11.14
C THR A 57 17.69 -1.40 11.57
N SER A 58 17.40 -0.24 12.17
CA SER A 58 16.06 0.13 12.65
C SER A 58 15.64 1.48 12.10
N ILE A 59 14.36 1.66 11.82
CA ILE A 59 13.80 2.96 11.46
C ILE A 59 13.62 3.78 12.74
N VAL A 60 14.20 4.98 12.77
CA VAL A 60 14.13 5.92 13.89
C VAL A 60 12.99 6.91 13.69
N SER A 61 12.77 7.36 12.47
CA SER A 61 11.68 8.27 12.12
C SER A 61 11.25 8.08 10.67
N ALA A 62 9.99 8.41 10.41
CA ALA A 62 9.45 8.50 9.06
C ALA A 62 8.46 9.67 8.98
N THR A 63 8.49 10.39 7.87
CA THR A 63 7.53 11.45 7.56
C THR A 63 6.86 11.17 6.22
N LEU A 64 5.60 11.60 6.10
CA LEU A 64 4.81 11.62 4.88
C LEU A 64 4.43 13.07 4.61
N ASN A 65 4.82 13.61 3.45
CA ASN A 65 4.64 15.03 3.11
C ASN A 65 5.09 15.96 4.26
N ASN A 66 6.28 15.69 4.79
CA ASN A 66 6.90 16.42 5.91
C ASN A 66 6.16 16.31 7.25
N SER A 67 5.10 15.50 7.34
CA SER A 67 4.36 15.23 8.57
C SER A 67 4.80 13.90 9.18
N ASP A 68 5.05 13.88 10.49
CA ASP A 68 5.44 12.65 11.19
C ASP A 68 4.39 11.56 11.03
N ILE A 69 4.83 10.36 10.67
CA ILE A 69 3.99 9.17 10.72
C ILE A 69 3.89 8.73 12.19
N LYS A 70 2.74 9.02 12.83
CA LYS A 70 2.45 8.64 14.22
C LYS A 70 1.50 7.44 14.26
N GLY A 71 1.96 6.29 14.75
CA GLY A 71 1.12 5.08 14.87
C GLY A 71 1.92 3.83 15.23
N PRO A 72 1.26 2.70 15.59
CA PRO A 72 1.96 1.46 15.89
C PRO A 72 2.68 0.97 14.64
N LEU A 73 4.01 1.04 14.68
CA LEU A 73 4.88 0.52 13.64
C LEU A 73 4.97 -0.99 13.82
N THR A 74 4.34 -1.77 12.95
CA THR A 74 4.49 -3.23 13.00
C THR A 74 5.78 -3.62 12.29
N ARG A 75 6.77 -4.03 13.08
CA ARG A 75 7.97 -4.72 12.59
C ARG A 75 7.61 -6.19 12.50
N THR A 76 7.27 -6.69 11.31
CA THR A 76 7.37 -8.12 11.05
C THR A 76 8.82 -8.44 10.78
N ASP A 77 9.29 -9.57 11.30
CA ASP A 77 10.66 -10.08 11.20
C ASP A 77 11.39 -9.53 9.96
N GLU A 78 12.44 -8.73 10.18
CA GLU A 78 13.33 -8.17 9.14
C GLU A 78 12.86 -6.89 8.42
N LYS A 79 13.03 -5.75 9.11
CA LYS A 79 13.31 -4.43 8.48
C LYS A 79 12.20 -3.81 7.61
N ILE A 80 11.01 -4.42 7.56
CA ILE A 80 9.87 -3.89 6.82
C ILE A 80 9.01 -2.99 7.73
N PHE A 81 8.81 -1.75 7.31
CA PHE A 81 7.84 -0.82 7.91
C PHE A 81 6.57 -0.78 7.07
N ARG A 82 5.42 -0.81 7.75
CA ARG A 82 4.11 -0.73 7.13
C ARG A 82 3.30 0.38 7.77
N HIS A 83 2.83 1.32 6.96
CA HIS A 83 1.92 2.37 7.41
C HIS A 83 0.72 2.45 6.46
N LYS A 84 -0.48 2.50 7.01
CA LYS A 84 -1.70 2.77 6.23
C LYS A 84 -2.03 4.26 6.34
N PRO A 85 -1.63 5.10 5.36
CA PRO A 85 -1.99 6.50 5.38
C PRO A 85 -3.50 6.68 5.21
N SER A 86 -4.04 7.78 5.73
CA SER A 86 -5.45 8.16 5.58
C SER A 86 -5.55 9.63 5.18
N GLY A 87 -6.62 9.99 4.44
CA GLY A 87 -6.88 11.37 4.04
C GLY A 87 -5.90 11.96 3.01
N LEU A 88 -5.25 11.11 2.20
CA LEU A 88 -4.42 11.58 1.09
C LEU A 88 -5.28 11.88 -0.13
N ASN A 89 -5.05 13.03 -0.76
CA ASN A 89 -5.62 13.37 -2.06
C ASN A 89 -4.79 12.73 -3.18
N SER A 90 -5.35 12.68 -4.40
CA SER A 90 -4.56 12.29 -5.58
C SER A 90 -3.39 13.24 -5.82
N GLY A 91 -2.27 12.67 -6.27
CA GLY A 91 -1.04 13.42 -6.53
C GLY A 91 0.21 12.69 -6.06
N THR A 92 1.34 13.40 -6.13
CA THR A 92 2.64 12.89 -5.66
C THR A 92 2.77 13.10 -4.15
N HIS A 93 3.18 12.07 -3.45
CA HIS A 93 3.49 12.09 -2.03
C HIS A 93 4.94 11.72 -1.80
N THR A 94 5.60 12.41 -0.87
CA THR A 94 7.00 12.14 -0.52
C THR A 94 7.06 11.51 0.86
N VAL A 95 7.83 10.43 0.97
CA VAL A 95 8.16 9.74 2.21
C VAL A 95 9.62 10.00 2.51
N ALA A 96 9.94 10.42 3.73
CA ALA A 96 11.31 10.48 4.22
C ALA A 96 11.48 9.53 5.40
N VAL A 97 12.61 8.83 5.44
CA VAL A 97 12.90 7.79 6.44
C VAL A 97 14.29 8.03 7.00
N THR A 98 14.45 7.94 8.31
CA THR A 98 15.76 7.89 8.95
C THR A 98 15.95 6.52 9.57
N ALA A 99 17.03 5.85 9.19
CA ALA A 99 17.42 4.55 9.73
C ALA A 99 18.69 4.68 10.57
N LYS A 100 18.88 3.75 11.51
CA LYS A 100 20.00 3.66 12.43
C LYS A 100 20.56 2.24 12.50
N ASP A 101 21.89 2.09 12.42
CA ASP A 101 22.58 0.81 12.60
C ASP A 101 22.86 0.51 14.09
N SER A 102 23.40 -0.68 14.38
CA SER A 102 23.73 -1.09 15.75
C SER A 102 24.90 -0.31 16.37
N ALA A 103 25.75 0.31 15.55
CA ALA A 103 26.84 1.19 16.00
C ALA A 103 26.34 2.61 16.33
N GLY A 104 25.11 2.92 15.93
CA GLY A 104 24.42 4.17 16.19
C GLY A 104 24.53 5.20 15.07
N ASN A 105 25.16 4.86 13.94
CA ASN A 105 25.18 5.74 12.78
C ASN A 105 23.76 5.86 12.21
N GLN A 106 23.44 7.01 11.61
CA GLN A 106 22.13 7.27 11.04
C GLN A 106 22.24 7.73 9.59
N LYS A 107 21.25 7.37 8.79
CA LYS A 107 21.14 7.81 7.40
C LYS A 107 19.69 8.04 7.03
N SER A 108 19.44 9.12 6.29
CA SER A 108 18.12 9.51 5.82
C SER A 108 17.95 9.25 4.33
N PHE A 109 16.74 8.89 3.94
CA PHE A 109 16.34 8.55 2.59
C PHE A 109 15.01 9.19 2.27
N SER A 110 14.79 9.55 1.01
CA SER A 110 13.49 9.99 0.51
C SER A 110 13.07 9.19 -0.71
N ALA A 111 11.77 8.96 -0.81
CA ALA A 111 11.13 8.33 -1.96
C ALA A 111 9.78 8.98 -2.20
N SER A 112 9.23 8.84 -3.39
CA SER A 112 7.89 9.32 -3.71
C SER A 112 7.02 8.22 -4.30
N PHE A 113 5.72 8.34 -4.09
CA PHE A 113 4.70 7.56 -4.77
C PHE A 113 3.61 8.48 -5.30
N THR A 114 2.90 8.05 -6.34
CA THR A 114 1.79 8.79 -6.91
C THR A 114 0.48 8.07 -6.62
N LEU A 115 -0.45 8.77 -6.00
CA LEU A 115 -1.83 8.33 -5.89
C LEU A 115 -2.62 8.89 -7.07
N SER A 116 -3.29 8.02 -7.82
CA SER A 116 -4.21 8.45 -8.89
C SER A 116 -5.64 8.16 -8.47
N ASN A 117 -6.52 9.14 -8.66
CA ASN A 117 -7.94 8.88 -8.69
C ASN A 117 -8.27 8.14 -9.98
N GLN A 118 -9.14 7.17 -9.93
CA GLN A 118 -9.82 6.63 -11.08
C GLN A 118 -11.29 7.02 -10.99
N ALA A 119 -11.84 7.44 -12.13
CA ALA A 119 -13.27 7.69 -12.19
C ALA A 119 -14.03 6.38 -12.00
N PRO A 120 -15.20 6.41 -11.34
CA PRO A 120 -16.07 5.25 -11.28
C PRO A 120 -16.60 4.89 -12.67
N VAL A 121 -16.86 3.60 -12.86
CA VAL A 121 -17.55 3.06 -14.03
C VAL A 121 -18.99 2.75 -13.65
N VAL A 122 -19.93 3.27 -14.43
CA VAL A 122 -21.36 3.04 -14.25
C VAL A 122 -21.93 2.40 -15.51
N GLU A 123 -22.72 1.36 -15.34
CA GLU A 123 -23.49 0.70 -16.40
C GLU A 123 -24.95 0.66 -15.97
N ALA A 124 -25.85 1.20 -16.80
CA ALA A 124 -27.28 1.20 -16.51
C ALA A 124 -27.92 -0.17 -16.75
N GLY A 125 -27.24 -1.03 -17.51
CA GLY A 125 -27.73 -2.33 -17.94
C GLY A 125 -28.34 -2.26 -19.35
N PRO A 126 -28.78 -3.41 -19.89
CA PRO A 126 -29.33 -3.47 -21.24
C PRO A 126 -30.67 -2.73 -21.33
N ASN A 127 -31.02 -2.31 -22.55
CA ASN A 127 -32.34 -1.75 -22.85
C ASN A 127 -33.45 -2.75 -22.47
N VAL A 128 -34.52 -2.23 -21.88
CA VAL A 128 -35.69 -3.02 -21.46
C VAL A 128 -36.92 -2.53 -22.20
N THR A 129 -37.78 -3.45 -22.63
CA THR A 129 -39.12 -3.15 -23.14
C THR A 129 -40.16 -3.64 -22.13
N MET A 130 -41.09 -2.79 -21.76
CA MET A 130 -42.10 -3.08 -20.73
C MET A 130 -43.40 -2.33 -21.03
N ASN A 131 -44.49 -2.77 -20.40
CA ASN A 131 -45.78 -2.11 -20.53
C ASN A 131 -45.80 -0.83 -19.69
N GLU A 132 -46.49 0.19 -20.18
CA GLU A 132 -46.72 1.43 -19.44
C GLU A 132 -47.42 1.15 -18.09
N GLY A 133 -47.13 1.99 -17.09
CA GLY A 133 -47.68 1.86 -15.74
C GLY A 133 -47.09 0.72 -14.90
N THR A 134 -46.11 -0.02 -15.43
CA THR A 134 -45.37 -1.04 -14.66
C THR A 134 -44.11 -0.45 -14.03
N ASN A 135 -43.72 -0.96 -12.85
CA ASN A 135 -42.53 -0.48 -12.15
C ASN A 135 -41.26 -1.07 -12.79
N LEU A 136 -40.31 -0.21 -13.14
CA LEU A 136 -38.97 -0.63 -13.59
C LEU A 136 -38.04 -0.78 -12.39
N THR A 137 -37.35 -1.92 -12.29
CA THR A 137 -36.26 -2.13 -11.35
C THR A 137 -34.97 -2.37 -12.12
N LEU A 138 -33.96 -1.54 -11.88
CA LEU A 138 -32.64 -1.64 -12.54
C LEU A 138 -31.78 -2.69 -11.85
N THR A 139 -32.13 -3.98 -11.95
CA THR A 139 -31.40 -5.07 -11.26
C THR A 139 -30.04 -5.40 -11.89
N GLN A 140 -29.82 -4.99 -13.13
CA GLN A 140 -28.59 -5.24 -13.89
C GLN A 140 -27.68 -4.01 -13.98
N SER A 141 -28.05 -2.90 -13.32
CA SER A 141 -27.14 -1.75 -13.25
C SER A 141 -25.97 -2.08 -12.32
N THR A 142 -24.79 -1.58 -12.68
CA THR A 142 -23.57 -1.80 -11.89
C THR A 142 -22.81 -0.50 -11.71
N PHE A 143 -22.12 -0.42 -10.57
CA PHE A 143 -21.22 0.67 -10.21
C PHE A 143 -19.94 0.05 -9.68
N ILE A 144 -18.80 0.45 -10.24
CA ILE A 144 -17.49 0.00 -9.78
C ILE A 144 -16.59 1.24 -9.66
N ASP A 145 -16.05 1.45 -8.47
CA ASP A 145 -14.99 2.43 -8.25
C ASP A 145 -13.72 1.72 -7.73
N PRO A 146 -12.59 1.81 -8.45
CA PRO A 146 -11.30 1.33 -7.95
C PRO A 146 -10.84 2.01 -6.65
N ASN A 147 -11.26 3.25 -6.40
CA ASN A 147 -10.98 4.06 -5.22
C ASN A 147 -12.09 3.90 -4.17
N THR A 148 -12.07 2.79 -3.44
CA THR A 148 -13.15 2.42 -2.48
C THR A 148 -13.29 3.34 -1.26
N SER A 149 -12.43 4.36 -1.11
CA SER A 149 -12.52 5.35 -0.04
C SER A 149 -13.23 6.64 -0.48
N ASP A 150 -13.62 6.73 -1.74
CA ASP A 150 -14.36 7.87 -2.28
C ASP A 150 -15.81 7.88 -1.76
N THR A 151 -16.40 9.07 -1.73
CA THR A 151 -17.83 9.25 -1.44
C THR A 151 -18.55 9.48 -2.76
N HIS A 152 -19.63 8.73 -2.99
CA HIS A 152 -20.40 8.79 -4.24
C HIS A 152 -21.82 9.28 -4.02
N THR A 153 -22.34 9.95 -5.04
CA THR A 153 -23.78 10.20 -5.22
C THR A 153 -24.20 9.59 -6.56
N ALA A 154 -25.42 9.09 -6.63
CA ALA A 154 -25.96 8.48 -7.83
C ALA A 154 -27.32 9.10 -8.19
N ILE A 155 -27.49 9.40 -9.48
CA ILE A 155 -28.70 9.97 -10.05
C ILE A 155 -29.07 9.13 -11.27
N VAL A 156 -30.35 8.75 -11.37
CA VAL A 156 -30.94 8.20 -12.58
C VAL A 156 -31.66 9.32 -13.31
N ASP A 157 -31.28 9.55 -14.56
CA ASP A 157 -31.99 10.42 -15.51
C ASP A 157 -32.92 9.55 -16.36
N TRP A 158 -34.22 9.81 -16.27
CA TRP A 158 -35.24 9.03 -16.97
C TRP A 158 -35.47 9.52 -18.41
N GLY A 159 -34.84 10.61 -18.82
CA GLY A 159 -34.96 11.18 -20.18
C GLY A 159 -36.27 11.95 -20.42
N ASP A 160 -37.19 11.98 -19.45
CA ASP A 160 -38.43 12.74 -19.48
C ASP A 160 -38.32 14.09 -18.74
N GLY A 161 -37.11 14.46 -18.31
CA GLY A 161 -36.83 15.65 -17.51
C GLY A 161 -36.96 15.44 -16.00
N THR A 162 -37.31 14.24 -15.53
CA THR A 162 -37.29 13.86 -14.12
C THR A 162 -36.03 13.07 -13.77
N THR A 163 -35.64 13.14 -12.49
CA THR A 163 -34.50 12.39 -11.96
C THR A 163 -34.85 11.70 -10.65
N SER A 164 -34.10 10.67 -10.29
CA SER A 164 -34.21 9.99 -9.00
C SER A 164 -32.84 9.78 -8.38
N THR A 165 -32.72 10.01 -7.08
CA THR A 165 -31.52 9.70 -6.30
C THR A 165 -31.58 8.27 -5.80
N ALA A 166 -30.51 7.51 -6.01
CA ALA A 166 -30.36 6.15 -5.49
C ALA A 166 -29.83 6.14 -4.06
#